data_AF-W2STR2-F1
#
_entry.id   AF-W2STR2-F1
#
_cell.length_a   1.000
_cell.length_b   1.000
_cell.length_c   1.000
_cell.angle_alpha   90.00
_cell.angle_beta   90.00
_cell.angle_gamma   90.00
#
_symmetry.space_group_name_H-M   'P 1'
#
loop_
_entity.id
_entity.type
_entity.pdbx_description
1 polymer ?
#
loop_
_entity_poly.entity_id
_entity_poly.type
_entity_poly.pdbx_seq_one_letter_code
_entity_poly.pdbx_strand_id
1 'polypeptide(L)'
;MSATVKGNAETAMQANTLSGSASHAAAKGGQAVADVINTMNEINTSSQRIADITGVIDGIAFQTNILALNAAVEAARAGETGRGFAVVAGEVRALAQRSANAAKEIKDLISASVEKVEIGSSLVDAAGKTMDEIVTQVKRVSDLIGEIRSATEEQSNGTSQIDKAVSDLDSITQQNAALVEQSTAASDSLRQQATRLVEA
;
A
#
# COMPACT_ATOMS: atom_id res chain seq x y z
N MET A 1 22.64 -31.03 -10.14
CA MET A 1 22.13 -30.44 -8.88
C MET A 1 22.72 -29.06 -8.60
N SER A 2 24.04 -28.85 -8.75
CA SER A 2 24.67 -27.53 -8.56
C SER A 2 24.02 -26.38 -9.37
N ALA A 3 23.62 -26.62 -10.62
CA ALA A 3 22.94 -25.60 -11.45
C ALA A 3 21.59 -25.15 -10.88
N THR A 4 20.80 -26.05 -10.30
CA THR A 4 19.50 -25.73 -9.69
C THR A 4 19.68 -24.94 -8.40
N VAL A 5 20.66 -25.31 -7.58
CA VAL A 5 21.02 -24.58 -6.35
C VAL A 5 21.48 -23.15 -6.68
N LYS A 6 22.33 -23.00 -7.70
CA LYS A 6 22.76 -21.68 -8.17
C LYS A 6 21.60 -20.83 -8.70
N GLY A 7 20.69 -21.44 -9.47
CA GLY A 7 19.48 -20.78 -9.95
C GLY A 7 18.55 -20.32 -8.82
N ASN A 8 18.42 -21.11 -7.74
CA ASN A 8 17.65 -20.70 -6.56
C ASN A 8 18.28 -19.49 -5.86
N ALA A 9 19.61 -19.44 -5.73
CA ALA A 9 20.30 -18.30 -5.13
C ALA A 9 20.11 -17.01 -5.94
N GLU A 10 20.18 -17.10 -7.27
CA GLU A 10 19.89 -15.99 -8.17
C GLU A 10 18.44 -15.52 -8.05
N THR A 11 17.50 -16.47 -8.00
CA THR A 11 16.07 -16.18 -7.81
C THR A 11 15.81 -15.48 -6.47
N ALA A 12 16.45 -15.93 -5.39
CA ALA A 12 16.36 -15.30 -4.09
C ALA A 12 16.89 -13.85 -4.11
N MET A 13 18.03 -13.60 -4.76
CA MET A 13 18.55 -12.22 -4.90
C MET A 13 17.60 -11.30 -5.68
N GLN A 14 17.01 -11.80 -6.77
CA GLN A 14 16.03 -11.03 -7.54
C GLN A 14 14.77 -10.76 -6.73
N ALA A 15 14.25 -11.77 -6.02
CA ALA A 15 13.08 -11.64 -5.16
C ALA A 15 13.30 -10.63 -4.03
N ASN A 16 14.50 -10.60 -3.43
CA ASN A 16 14.85 -9.63 -2.38
C ASN A 16 14.85 -8.19 -2.94
N THR A 17 15.41 -7.99 -4.13
CA THR A 17 15.43 -6.68 -4.80
C THR A 17 14.02 -6.21 -5.15
N LEU A 18 13.18 -7.12 -5.66
CA LEU A 18 11.78 -6.83 -5.98
C LEU A 18 10.98 -6.50 -4.72
N SER A 19 11.18 -7.24 -3.64
CA SER A 19 10.56 -6.98 -2.33
C SER A 19 10.97 -5.61 -1.80
N GLY A 20 12.26 -5.23 -1.88
CA GLY A 20 12.71 -3.89 -1.51
C GLY A 20 12.03 -2.78 -2.33
N SER A 21 11.87 -2.99 -3.64
CA SER A 21 11.18 -2.06 -4.52
C SER A 21 9.69 -1.92 -4.18
N ALA A 22 9.01 -3.04 -3.87
CA ALA A 22 7.62 -3.06 -3.44
C ALA A 22 7.44 -2.35 -2.09
N SER A 23 8.35 -2.56 -1.13
CA SER A 23 8.33 -1.86 0.15
C SER A 23 8.48 -0.35 -0.02
N HIS A 24 9.36 0.09 -0.93
CA HIS A 24 9.54 1.51 -1.23
C HIS A 24 8.31 2.13 -1.88
N ALA A 25 7.67 1.40 -2.82
CA ALA A 25 6.43 1.83 -3.44
C ALA A 25 5.28 1.94 -2.42
N ALA A 26 5.15 0.97 -1.52
CA ALA A 26 4.16 1.00 -0.45
C ALA A 26 4.41 2.15 0.54
N ALA A 27 5.67 2.41 0.91
CA ALA A 27 6.02 3.55 1.76
C ALA A 27 5.68 4.90 1.12
N LYS A 28 5.94 5.06 -0.19
CA LYS A 28 5.50 6.24 -0.94
C LYS A 28 3.97 6.35 -1.01
N GLY A 29 3.28 5.21 -1.16
CA GLY A 29 1.82 5.14 -1.09
C GLY A 29 1.29 5.62 0.27
N GLY A 30 1.90 5.18 1.36
CA GLY A 30 1.59 5.65 2.72
C GLY A 30 1.77 7.16 2.89
N GLN A 31 2.85 7.73 2.35
CA GLN A 31 3.07 9.18 2.38
C GLN A 31 1.98 9.94 1.59
N ALA A 32 1.66 9.48 0.39
CA ALA A 32 0.61 10.10 -0.43
C ALA A 32 -0.76 10.05 0.28
N VAL A 33 -1.06 8.95 0.95
CA VAL A 33 -2.26 8.82 1.79
C VAL A 33 -2.26 9.82 2.94
N ALA A 34 -1.14 10.00 3.64
CA ALA A 34 -1.01 10.99 4.70
C ALA A 34 -1.22 12.43 4.20
N ASP A 35 -0.71 12.76 3.02
CA ASP A 35 -0.91 14.07 2.39
C ASP A 35 -2.40 14.32 2.05
N VAL A 36 -3.12 13.28 1.61
CA VAL A 36 -4.57 13.34 1.37
C VAL A 36 -5.33 13.58 2.67
N ILE A 37 -4.97 12.91 3.77
CA ILE A 37 -5.59 13.13 5.09
C ILE A 37 -5.41 14.59 5.53
N ASN A 38 -4.20 15.15 5.37
CA ASN A 38 -3.93 16.55 5.68
C ASN A 38 -4.83 17.49 4.85
N THR A 39 -4.95 17.22 3.56
CA THR A 39 -5.82 18.00 2.66
C THR A 39 -7.29 17.91 3.09
N MET A 40 -7.78 16.73 3.48
CA MET A 40 -9.15 16.55 3.98
C MET A 40 -9.39 17.35 5.27
N ASN A 41 -8.41 17.40 6.17
CA ASN A 41 -8.49 18.22 7.39
C ASN A 41 -8.54 19.73 7.09
N GLU A 42 -7.77 20.19 6.10
CA GLU A 42 -7.82 21.58 5.63
C GLU A 42 -9.16 21.94 4.99
N ILE A 43 -9.73 21.02 4.19
CA ILE A 43 -11.08 21.16 3.62
C ILE A 43 -12.11 21.25 4.75
N ASN A 44 -12.04 20.38 5.76
CA ASN A 44 -12.98 20.40 6.88
C ASN A 44 -12.91 21.74 7.65
N THR A 45 -11.70 22.20 7.95
CA THR A 45 -11.46 23.50 8.61
C THR A 45 -12.02 24.67 7.78
N SER A 46 -11.83 24.62 6.46
CA SER A 46 -12.35 25.65 5.54
C SER A 46 -13.88 25.62 5.47
N SER A 47 -14.48 24.44 5.41
CA SER A 47 -15.93 24.25 5.45
C SER A 47 -16.55 24.81 6.73
N GLN A 48 -15.92 24.57 7.88
CA GLN A 48 -16.39 25.12 9.15
C GLN A 48 -16.38 26.66 9.15
N ARG A 49 -15.30 27.27 8.62
CA ARG A 49 -15.23 28.73 8.46
C ARG A 49 -16.34 29.27 7.54
N ILE A 50 -16.65 28.57 6.46
CA ILE A 50 -17.76 28.95 5.57
C ILE A 50 -19.09 28.85 6.33
N ALA A 51 -19.31 27.80 7.13
CA ALA A 51 -20.52 27.66 7.93
C ALA A 51 -20.70 28.83 8.92
N ASP A 52 -19.62 29.26 9.58
CA ASP A 52 -19.63 30.39 10.51
C ASP A 52 -19.97 31.71 9.79
N ILE A 53 -19.33 31.97 8.64
CA ILE A 53 -19.61 33.16 7.81
C ILE A 53 -21.06 33.16 7.32
N THR A 54 -21.56 32.00 6.90
CA THR A 54 -22.94 31.84 6.42
C THR A 54 -23.93 32.11 7.55
N GLY A 55 -23.61 31.73 8.79
CA GLY A 55 -24.38 32.09 9.98
C GLY A 55 -24.42 33.60 10.24
N VAL A 56 -23.32 34.32 10.03
CA VAL A 56 -23.30 35.78 10.11
C VAL A 56 -24.18 36.42 9.03
N ILE A 57 -24.15 35.90 7.79
CA ILE A 57 -24.99 36.38 6.68
C ILE A 57 -26.48 36.20 7.00
N ASP A 58 -26.88 35.04 7.54
CA ASP A 58 -28.26 34.80 7.98
C ASP A 58 -28.67 35.79 9.09
N GLY A 59 -27.78 36.06 10.04
CA GLY A 59 -27.97 37.10 11.05
C GLY A 59 -28.18 38.51 10.47
N ILE A 60 -27.39 38.90 9.48
CA ILE A 60 -27.53 40.18 8.77
C ILE A 60 -28.86 40.24 8.01
N ALA A 61 -29.25 39.16 7.33
CA ALA A 61 -30.51 39.05 6.64
C ALA A 61 -31.70 39.20 7.61
N PHE A 62 -31.63 38.56 8.78
CA PHE A 62 -32.63 38.69 9.83
C PHE A 62 -32.74 40.14 10.34
N GLN A 63 -31.61 40.77 10.67
CA GLN A 63 -31.59 42.18 11.11
C GLN A 63 -32.17 43.12 10.03
N THR A 64 -31.80 42.91 8.76
CA THR A 64 -32.31 43.69 7.62
C THR A 64 -33.83 43.53 7.47
N ASN A 65 -34.34 42.31 7.65
CA ASN A 65 -35.78 42.04 7.64
C ASN A 65 -36.53 42.78 8.76
N ILE A 66 -35.96 42.85 9.98
CA ILE A 66 -36.54 43.63 11.09
C ILE A 66 -36.49 45.14 10.82
N LEU A 67 -35.38 45.66 10.30
CA LEU A 67 -35.24 47.06 9.88
C LEU A 67 -36.28 47.45 8.82
N ALA A 68 -36.46 46.59 7.81
CA ALA A 68 -37.44 46.79 6.76
C ALA A 68 -38.89 46.77 7.29
N LEU A 69 -39.18 45.88 8.23
CA LEU A 69 -40.48 45.85 8.92
C LEU A 69 -40.74 47.16 9.67
N ASN A 70 -39.77 47.65 10.44
CA ASN A 70 -39.89 48.91 11.16
C ASN A 70 -40.09 50.10 10.21
N ALA A 71 -39.35 50.12 9.09
CA ALA A 71 -39.52 51.15 8.06
C ALA A 71 -40.91 51.12 7.41
N ALA A 72 -41.47 49.93 7.15
CA ALA A 72 -42.83 49.78 6.64
C ALA A 72 -43.88 50.30 7.63
N VAL A 73 -43.69 50.06 8.93
CA VAL A 73 -44.57 50.58 9.99
C VAL A 73 -44.51 52.11 10.05
N GLU A 74 -43.32 52.71 10.01
CA GLU A 74 -43.18 54.17 10.06
C GLU A 74 -43.71 54.83 8.77
N ALA A 75 -43.54 54.19 7.61
CA ALA A 75 -44.12 54.63 6.35
C ALA A 75 -45.66 54.62 6.39
N ALA A 76 -46.27 53.59 6.99
CA ALA A 76 -47.72 53.54 7.20
C ALA A 76 -48.19 54.67 8.15
N ARG A 77 -47.39 54.99 9.16
CA ARG A 77 -47.67 56.07 10.12
C ARG A 77 -47.62 57.46 9.48
N ALA A 78 -46.76 57.66 8.47
CA ALA A 78 -46.65 58.90 7.72
C ALA A 78 -47.79 59.12 6.69
N GLY A 79 -48.65 58.13 6.45
CA GLY A 79 -49.79 58.25 5.53
C GLY A 79 -49.37 58.40 4.05
N GLU A 80 -49.98 59.34 3.33
CA GLU A 80 -49.75 59.54 1.88
C GLU A 80 -48.29 59.86 1.53
N THR A 81 -47.60 60.66 2.36
CA THR A 81 -46.17 61.00 2.17
C THR A 81 -45.22 59.81 2.37
N GLY A 82 -45.67 58.75 3.05
CA GLY A 82 -44.91 57.53 3.29
C GLY A 82 -45.02 56.46 2.20
N ARG A 83 -45.90 56.63 1.20
CA ARG A 83 -46.17 55.57 0.18
C ARG A 83 -44.92 55.10 -0.55
N GLY A 84 -44.04 56.03 -0.95
CA GLY A 84 -42.78 55.67 -1.61
C GLY A 84 -41.84 54.86 -0.71
N PHE A 85 -41.73 55.24 0.57
CA PHE A 85 -40.94 54.51 1.57
C PHE A 85 -41.50 53.13 1.87
N ALA A 86 -42.82 52.95 1.89
CA ALA A 86 -43.46 51.66 2.11
C ALA A 86 -43.10 50.63 1.02
N VAL A 87 -43.02 51.07 -0.25
CA VAL A 87 -42.61 50.19 -1.37
C VAL A 87 -41.16 49.76 -1.21
N VAL A 88 -40.26 50.70 -0.91
CA VAL A 88 -38.83 50.38 -0.70
C VAL A 88 -38.65 49.43 0.49
N ALA A 89 -39.37 49.66 1.59
CA ALA A 89 -39.34 48.77 2.75
C ALA A 89 -39.81 47.35 2.40
N GLY A 90 -40.85 47.21 1.56
CA GLY A 90 -41.28 45.91 1.04
C GLY A 90 -40.21 45.19 0.22
N GLU A 91 -39.54 45.91 -0.67
CA GLU A 91 -38.48 45.34 -1.53
C GLU A 91 -37.25 44.92 -0.71
N VAL A 92 -36.82 45.75 0.25
CA VAL A 92 -35.72 45.42 1.18
C VAL A 92 -36.07 44.19 2.01
N ARG A 93 -37.31 44.07 2.47
CA ARG A 93 -37.79 42.88 3.20
C ARG A 93 -37.74 41.62 2.34
N ALA A 94 -38.22 41.71 1.10
CA ALA A 94 -38.18 40.59 0.16
C ALA A 94 -36.73 40.15 -0.15
N LEU A 95 -35.82 41.11 -0.32
CA LEU A 95 -34.39 40.84 -0.53
C LEU A 95 -33.77 40.17 0.70
N ALA A 96 -34.05 40.67 1.91
CA ALA A 96 -33.58 40.07 3.15
C ALA A 96 -34.02 38.61 3.30
N GLN A 97 -35.29 38.31 3.00
CA GLN A 97 -35.81 36.95 3.07
C GLN A 97 -35.20 36.03 2.01
N ARG A 98 -34.93 36.55 0.80
CA ARG A 98 -34.17 35.81 -0.22
C ARG A 98 -32.73 35.51 0.22
N SER A 99 -32.05 36.47 0.85
CA SER A 99 -30.71 36.27 1.39
C SER A 99 -30.67 35.22 2.50
N ALA A 100 -31.64 35.22 3.42
CA ALA A 100 -31.75 34.20 4.47
C ALA A 100 -31.94 32.79 3.88
N ASN A 101 -32.82 32.64 2.87
CA ASN A 101 -33.02 31.37 2.20
C ASN A 101 -31.75 30.87 1.49
N ALA A 102 -31.04 31.75 0.79
CA ALA A 102 -29.77 31.41 0.14
C ALA A 102 -28.69 31.01 1.16
N ALA A 103 -28.60 31.72 2.29
CA ALA A 103 -27.68 31.38 3.37
C ALA A 103 -28.00 29.98 3.93
N LYS A 104 -29.28 29.64 4.10
CA LYS A 104 -29.70 28.31 4.53
C LYS A 104 -29.30 27.21 3.53
N GLU A 105 -29.54 27.42 2.24
CA GLU A 105 -29.13 26.46 1.20
C GLU A 105 -27.61 26.23 1.18
N ILE A 106 -26.81 27.30 1.34
CA ILE A 106 -25.35 27.20 1.45
C ILE A 106 -24.97 26.38 2.69
N LYS A 107 -25.62 26.61 3.83
CA LYS A 107 -25.35 25.88 5.08
C LYS A 107 -25.63 24.39 4.94
N ASP A 108 -26.73 24.02 4.27
CA ASP A 108 -27.09 22.63 4.02
C ASP A 108 -26.06 21.95 3.10
N LEU A 109 -25.62 22.65 2.03
CA LEU A 109 -24.56 22.16 1.14
C LEU A 109 -23.23 21.96 1.86
N ILE A 110 -22.82 22.91 2.70
CA ILE A 110 -21.59 22.81 3.48
C ILE A 110 -21.65 21.66 4.48
N SER A 111 -22.80 21.46 5.15
CA SER A 111 -22.99 20.35 6.07
C SER A 111 -22.85 19.00 5.37
N ALA A 112 -23.46 18.85 4.18
CA ALA A 112 -23.30 17.64 3.37
C ALA A 112 -21.86 17.45 2.86
N SER A 113 -21.14 18.53 2.56
CA SER A 113 -19.71 18.46 2.20
C SER A 113 -18.84 18.01 3.37
N VAL A 114 -19.09 18.48 4.59
CA VAL A 114 -18.37 18.04 5.80
C VAL A 114 -18.57 16.55 6.03
N GLU A 115 -19.80 16.06 5.98
CA GLU A 115 -20.11 14.62 6.13
C GLU A 115 -19.34 13.76 5.12
N LYS A 116 -19.31 14.18 3.85
CA LYS A 116 -18.56 13.46 2.80
C LYS A 116 -17.05 13.47 3.04
N VAL A 117 -16.50 14.58 3.55
CA VAL A 117 -15.08 14.70 3.89
C VAL A 117 -14.73 13.80 5.06
N GLU A 118 -15.59 13.69 6.08
CA GLU A 118 -15.38 12.78 7.21
C GLU A 118 -15.40 11.31 6.78
N ILE A 119 -16.37 10.91 5.95
CA ILE A 119 -16.42 9.56 5.37
C ILE A 119 -15.16 9.29 4.52
N GLY A 120 -14.77 10.25 3.68
CA GLY A 120 -13.56 10.16 2.87
C GLY A 120 -12.29 10.02 3.71
N SER A 121 -12.17 10.80 4.79
CA SER A 121 -11.04 10.74 5.73
C SER A 121 -10.92 9.35 6.37
N SER A 122 -12.04 8.77 6.82
CA SER A 122 -12.07 7.42 7.39
C SER A 122 -11.63 6.34 6.38
N LEU A 123 -12.08 6.43 5.13
CA LEU A 123 -11.67 5.50 4.06
C LEU A 123 -10.18 5.60 3.75
N VAL A 124 -9.65 6.82 3.74
CA VAL A 124 -8.23 7.08 3.46
C VAL A 124 -7.34 6.63 4.64
N ASP A 125 -7.79 6.80 5.89
CA ASP A 125 -7.11 6.27 7.07
C ASP A 125 -7.01 4.72 7.03
N ALA A 126 -8.10 4.05 6.65
CA ALA A 126 -8.09 2.60 6.45
C ALA A 126 -7.14 2.16 5.33
N ALA A 127 -7.07 2.94 4.23
CA ALA A 127 -6.11 2.70 3.16
C ALA A 127 -4.66 2.89 3.66
N GLY A 128 -4.40 3.87 4.52
CA GLY A 128 -3.10 4.10 5.15
C GLY A 128 -2.64 2.92 5.99
N LYS A 129 -3.51 2.40 6.86
CA LYS A 129 -3.25 1.19 7.65
C LYS A 129 -2.94 -0.02 6.77
N THR A 130 -3.67 -0.18 5.67
CA THR A 130 -3.39 -1.25 4.69
C THR A 130 -2.00 -1.11 4.07
N MET A 131 -1.53 0.11 3.79
CA MET A 131 -0.16 0.32 3.29
C MET A 131 0.90 -0.06 4.33
N ASP A 132 0.69 0.27 5.60
CA ASP A 132 1.60 -0.12 6.69
C ASP A 132 1.67 -1.63 6.87
N GLU A 133 0.53 -2.32 6.75
CA GLU A 133 0.47 -3.78 6.74
C GLU A 133 1.25 -4.37 5.56
N ILE A 134 1.11 -3.80 4.36
CA ILE A 134 1.87 -4.23 3.17
C ILE A 134 3.38 -4.07 3.42
N VAL A 135 3.84 -2.92 3.93
CA VAL A 135 5.26 -2.71 4.25
C VAL A 135 5.76 -3.76 5.23
N THR A 136 4.97 -4.08 6.25
CA THR A 136 5.30 -5.10 7.25
C THR A 136 5.38 -6.50 6.64
N GLN A 137 4.42 -6.87 5.79
CA GLN A 137 4.42 -8.17 5.11
C GLN A 137 5.59 -8.30 4.13
N VAL A 138 5.91 -7.25 3.37
CA VAL A 138 7.03 -7.25 2.42
C VAL A 138 8.38 -7.36 3.13
N LYS A 139 8.53 -6.74 4.31
CA LYS A 139 9.72 -6.95 5.17
C LYS A 139 9.86 -8.42 5.56
N ARG A 140 8.78 -9.05 6.02
CA ARG A 140 8.79 -10.47 6.38
C ARG A 140 9.10 -11.38 5.19
N VAL A 141 8.61 -11.04 3.99
CA VAL A 141 8.99 -11.75 2.75
C VAL A 141 10.49 -11.60 2.47
N SER A 142 11.05 -10.40 2.67
CA SER A 142 12.49 -10.15 2.49
C SER A 142 13.34 -10.97 3.47
N ASP A 143 12.90 -11.08 4.74
CA ASP A 143 13.57 -11.91 5.76
C ASP A 143 13.57 -13.39 5.35
N LEU A 144 12.42 -13.93 4.92
CA LEU A 144 12.29 -15.30 4.44
C LEU A 144 13.17 -15.58 3.21
N ILE A 145 13.29 -14.61 2.30
CA ILE A 145 14.20 -14.72 1.15
C ILE A 145 15.66 -14.75 1.61
N GLY A 146 16.00 -13.99 2.66
CA GLY A 146 17.30 -14.07 3.32
C GLY A 146 17.59 -15.47 3.87
N GLU A 147 16.63 -16.08 4.56
CA GLU A 147 16.73 -17.46 5.04
C GLU A 147 16.90 -18.48 3.90
N ILE A 148 16.11 -18.35 2.82
CA ILE A 148 16.24 -19.21 1.63
C ILE A 148 17.64 -19.10 1.04
N ARG A 149 18.19 -17.87 0.95
CA ARG A 149 19.53 -17.66 0.44
C ARG A 149 20.57 -18.39 1.29
N SER A 150 20.50 -18.24 2.62
CA SER A 150 21.41 -18.94 3.54
C SER A 150 21.31 -20.47 3.41
N ALA A 151 20.08 -21.01 3.35
CA ALA A 151 19.86 -22.45 3.13
C ALA A 151 20.39 -22.93 1.77
N THR A 152 20.29 -22.09 0.74
CA THR A 152 20.80 -22.40 -0.61
C THR A 152 22.32 -22.39 -0.64
N GLU A 153 22.98 -21.48 0.07
CA GLU A 153 24.44 -21.46 0.22
C GLU A 153 24.93 -22.73 0.96
N GLU A 154 24.23 -23.16 2.02
CA GLU A 154 24.52 -24.41 2.73
C GLU A 154 24.33 -25.64 1.82
N GLN A 155 23.23 -25.70 1.07
CA GLN A 155 22.99 -26.76 0.07
C GLN A 155 24.09 -26.78 -0.99
N SER A 156 24.56 -25.62 -1.46
CA SER A 156 25.64 -25.55 -2.44
C SER A 156 26.92 -26.20 -1.90
N ASN A 157 27.28 -25.89 -0.66
CA ASN A 157 28.44 -26.50 0.00
C ASN A 157 28.26 -28.02 0.18
N GLY A 158 27.08 -28.47 0.62
CA GLY A 158 26.76 -29.89 0.76
C GLY A 158 26.81 -30.65 -0.56
N THR A 159 26.27 -30.07 -1.65
CA THR A 159 26.36 -30.69 -2.99
C THR A 159 27.78 -30.80 -3.49
N SER A 160 28.64 -29.79 -3.25
CA SER A 160 30.06 -29.86 -3.62
C SER A 160 30.80 -30.97 -2.87
N GLN A 161 30.47 -31.24 -1.60
CA GLN A 161 31.04 -32.35 -0.85
C GLN A 161 30.57 -33.71 -1.37
N ILE A 162 29.27 -33.83 -1.71
CA ILE A 162 28.72 -35.04 -2.32
C ILE A 162 29.37 -35.32 -3.67
N ASP A 163 29.51 -34.30 -4.53
CA ASP A 163 30.15 -34.43 -5.85
C ASP A 163 31.59 -34.96 -5.71
N LYS A 164 32.33 -34.48 -4.70
CA LYS A 164 33.67 -35.00 -4.39
C LYS A 164 33.64 -36.47 -3.94
N ALA A 165 32.76 -36.82 -3.01
CA ALA A 165 32.64 -38.19 -2.52
C ALA A 165 32.23 -39.17 -3.63
N VAL A 166 31.35 -38.75 -4.56
CA VAL A 166 30.96 -39.55 -5.73
C VAL A 166 32.14 -39.74 -6.68
N SER A 167 32.94 -38.70 -6.91
CA SER A 167 34.17 -38.83 -7.72
C SER A 167 35.18 -39.78 -7.09
N ASP A 168 35.34 -39.76 -5.76
CA ASP A 168 36.23 -40.67 -5.04
C ASP A 168 35.70 -42.13 -5.12
N LEU A 169 34.40 -42.34 -4.98
CA LEU A 169 33.75 -43.65 -5.14
C LEU A 169 33.89 -44.19 -6.57
N ASP A 170 33.76 -43.33 -7.58
CA ASP A 170 33.97 -43.72 -8.98
C ASP A 170 35.41 -44.19 -9.21
N SER A 171 36.39 -43.47 -8.67
CA SER A 171 37.80 -43.85 -8.74
C SER A 171 38.08 -45.20 -8.07
N ILE A 172 37.54 -45.43 -6.87
CA ILE A 172 37.65 -46.73 -6.16
C ILE A 172 36.96 -47.84 -6.95
N THR A 173 35.79 -47.56 -7.56
CA THR A 173 35.05 -48.53 -8.36
C THR A 173 35.85 -48.93 -9.60
N GLN A 174 36.48 -47.99 -10.29
CA GLN A 174 37.37 -48.27 -11.41
C GLN A 174 38.61 -49.07 -10.97
N GLN A 175 39.20 -48.74 -9.82
CA GLN A 175 40.34 -49.48 -9.27
C GLN A 175 39.95 -50.92 -8.92
N ASN A 176 38.77 -51.13 -8.33
CA ASN A 176 38.25 -52.46 -8.04
C ASN A 176 38.01 -53.27 -9.31
N ALA A 177 37.48 -52.66 -10.37
CA ALA A 177 37.33 -53.31 -11.67
C ALA A 177 38.69 -53.77 -12.24
N ALA A 178 39.71 -52.90 -12.20
CA ALA A 178 41.06 -53.24 -12.64
C ALA A 178 41.70 -54.36 -11.80
N LEU A 179 41.51 -54.34 -10.48
CA LEU A 179 41.97 -55.40 -9.57
C LEU A 179 41.29 -56.75 -9.87
N VAL A 180 40.00 -56.75 -10.20
CA VAL A 180 39.27 -57.96 -10.59
C VAL A 180 39.79 -58.50 -11.93
N GLU A 181 40.06 -57.64 -12.91
CA GLU A 181 40.69 -58.06 -14.17
C GLU A 181 42.07 -58.70 -13.95
N GLN A 182 42.92 -58.04 -13.16
CA GLN A 182 44.24 -58.59 -12.80
C GLN A 182 44.13 -59.93 -12.06
N SER A 183 43.19 -60.05 -11.12
CA SER A 183 42.97 -61.28 -10.35
C SER A 183 42.46 -62.42 -11.23
N THR A 184 41.60 -62.11 -12.20
CA THR A 184 41.10 -63.08 -13.19
C THR A 184 42.25 -63.57 -14.07
N ALA A 185 43.09 -62.67 -14.59
CA ALA A 185 44.26 -63.02 -15.38
C ALA A 185 45.29 -63.86 -14.59
N ALA A 186 45.52 -63.51 -13.32
CA ALA A 186 46.39 -64.30 -12.43
C ALA A 186 45.81 -65.71 -12.18
N SER A 187 44.50 -65.80 -11.95
CA SER A 187 43.81 -67.08 -11.76
C SER A 187 43.89 -67.97 -12.99
N ASP A 188 43.71 -67.41 -14.19
CA ASP A 188 43.86 -68.15 -15.46
C ASP A 188 45.31 -68.59 -15.70
N SER A 189 46.29 -67.75 -15.36
CA SER A 189 47.72 -68.12 -15.45
C SER A 189 48.06 -69.30 -14.53
N LEU A 190 47.59 -69.25 -13.28
CA LEU A 190 47.76 -70.35 -12.31
C LEU A 190 47.08 -71.62 -12.80
N ARG A 191 45.86 -71.52 -13.36
CA ARG A 191 45.14 -72.66 -13.95
C ARG A 191 45.95 -73.30 -15.08
N GLN A 192 46.49 -72.50 -16.00
CA GLN A 192 47.33 -73.01 -17.10
C GLN A 192 48.62 -73.67 -16.63
N GLN A 193 49.27 -73.17 -15.57
CA GLN A 193 50.45 -73.79 -14.98
C GLN A 193 50.11 -75.14 -14.33
N ALA A 194 48.99 -75.20 -13.60
CA ALA A 194 48.52 -76.44 -13.00
C ALA A 194 48.19 -77.51 -14.06
N THR A 195 47.52 -77.14 -15.16
CA THR A 195 47.26 -78.08 -16.28
C THR A 195 48.57 -78.60 -16.87
N ARG A 196 49.56 -77.74 -17.11
CA ARG A 196 50.87 -78.15 -17.62
C ARG A 196 51.61 -79.11 -16.70
N LEU A 197 51.48 -78.96 -15.38
CA LEU A 197 52.07 -79.87 -14.39
C LEU A 197 51.40 -81.25 -14.37
N VAL A 198 50.13 -81.36 -14.74
CA VAL A 198 49.39 -82.63 -14.79
C VAL A 198 49.62 -83.37 -16.12
N GLU A 199 49.89 -82.63 -17.20
CA GLU A 199 50.19 -83.18 -18.53
C GLU A 199 51.66 -83.65 -18.71
N ALA A 200 52.55 -83.28 -17.77
CA ALA A 200 53.97 -83.65 -17.74
C ALA A 200 54.21 -84.94 -16.95
#